data_AF-A0A2W6YXB7-F1
#
_entry.id   AF-A0A2W6YXB7-F1
#
_cell.length_a   1.000
_cell.length_b   1.000
_cell.length_c   1.000
_cell.angle_alpha   90.00
_cell.angle_beta   90.00
_cell.angle_gamma   90.00
#
_symmetry.space_group_name_H-M   'P 1'
#
loop_
_entity.id
_entity.type
_entity.pdbx_description
1 polymer ?
#
loop_
_entity_poly.entity_id
_entity_poly.type
_entity_poly.pdbx_seq_one_letter_code
_entity_poly.pdbx_strand_id
1 'polypeptide(L)' 'MAPKTSLRDRIVDADTRASMFLADANEADERGNRAKAEKLYEKSQFWRDRYNLLTGNGDRPPPKR' A
#
# COMPACT_ATOMS: atom_id res chain seq x y z
N MET A 1 4.71 8.30 22.78
CA MET A 1 5.77 7.42 22.24
C MET A 1 5.93 7.72 20.77
N ALA A 2 7.12 8.09 20.32
CA ALA A 2 7.41 8.17 18.88
C ALA A 2 7.25 6.77 18.26
N PRO A 3 6.82 6.65 16.99
CA PRO A 3 6.74 5.36 16.32
C PRO A 3 8.10 4.66 16.34
N LYS A 4 8.11 3.36 16.67
CA LYS A 4 9.34 2.54 16.77
C LYS A 4 10.14 2.44 15.46
N THR A 5 9.52 2.80 14.33
CA THR A 5 10.07 2.64 12.98
C THR A 5 10.19 4.00 12.30
N SER A 6 11.29 4.24 11.57
CA SER A 6 11.52 5.53 10.93
C SER A 6 10.47 5.83 9.86
N LEU A 7 10.27 7.11 9.51
CA LEU A 7 9.40 7.50 8.39
C LEU A 7 9.83 6.80 7.10
N ARG A 8 11.14 6.66 6.86
CA ARG A 8 11.69 5.99 5.69
C ARG A 8 11.29 4.53 5.63
N ASP A 9 11.43 3.79 6.74
CA ASP A 9 11.06 2.37 6.78
C ASP A 9 9.56 2.16 6.55
N ARG A 10 8.73 3.09 7.06
CA ARG A 10 7.28 3.05 6.84
C ARG A 10 6.91 3.31 5.38
N ILE A 11 7.64 4.18 4.70
CA ILE A 11 7.46 4.43 3.25
C ILE A 11 7.82 3.15 2.48
N VAL A 12 8.96 2.53 2.79
CA VAL A 12 9.42 1.29 2.13
C VAL A 12 8.43 0.14 2.35
N ASP A 13 7.94 -0.05 3.58
CA ASP A 13 6.95 -1.08 3.90
C ASP A 13 5.63 -0.84 3.13
N ALA A 14 5.17 0.41 3.06
CA ALA A 14 3.95 0.74 2.32
C ALA A 14 4.09 0.46 0.81
N ASP A 15 5.20 0.89 0.21
CA ASP A 15 5.49 0.66 -1.22
C ASP A 15 5.62 -0.84 -1.54
N THR A 16 6.35 -1.57 -0.70
CA THR A 16 6.55 -3.02 -0.84
C THR A 16 5.22 -3.77 -0.79
N ARG A 17 4.37 -3.47 0.20
CA ARG A 17 3.07 -4.13 0.35
C ARG A 17 2.10 -3.76 -0.76
N ALA A 18 2.07 -2.49 -1.18
CA ALA A 18 1.24 -2.05 -2.30
C ALA A 18 1.58 -2.85 -3.57
N SER A 19 2.88 -2.97 -3.88
CA SER A 19 3.37 -3.72 -5.03
C SER A 19 3.11 -5.22 -4.94
N MET A 20 3.34 -5.83 -3.77
CA MET A 20 3.08 -7.25 -3.53
C MET A 20 1.60 -7.60 -3.75
N PHE A 21 0.68 -6.86 -3.11
CA PHE A 21 -0.75 -7.13 -3.27
C PHE A 21 -1.24 -6.86 -4.69
N LEU A 22 -0.64 -5.90 -5.41
CA LEU A 22 -0.97 -5.66 -6.81
C LEU A 22 -0.58 -6.84 -7.69
N ALA A 23 0.63 -7.40 -7.49
CA ALA A 23 1.09 -8.57 -8.21
C ALA A 23 0.19 -9.79 -7.93
N ASP A 24 -0.12 -10.05 -6.65
CA ASP A 24 -1.02 -11.13 -6.26
C ASP A 24 -2.43 -10.95 -6.84
N ALA A 25 -2.91 -9.70 -6.93
CA ALA A 25 -4.22 -9.38 -7.50
C ALA A 25 -4.27 -9.70 -9.00
N ASN A 26 -3.25 -9.27 -9.74
CA ASN A 26 -3.14 -9.57 -11.17
C ASN A 26 -3.07 -11.07 -11.42
N GLU A 27 -2.25 -11.80 -10.65
CA GLU A 27 -2.18 -13.27 -10.78
C GLU A 27 -3.53 -13.94 -10.47
N ALA A 28 -4.26 -13.44 -9.46
CA ALA A 28 -5.59 -13.96 -9.15
C ALA A 28 -6.61 -13.68 -10.27
N ASP A 29 -6.55 -12.50 -10.88
CA ASP A 29 -7.44 -12.12 -11.99
C ASP A 29 -7.13 -12.92 -13.26
N GLU A 30 -5.86 -13.11 -13.60
CA GLU A 30 -5.41 -13.94 -14.71
C GLU A 30 -5.86 -15.40 -14.56
N ARG A 31 -5.92 -15.90 -13.32
CA ARG A 31 -6.48 -17.23 -12.99
C ARG A 31 -8.02 -17.27 -12.98
N GLY A 32 -8.69 -16.16 -13.28
CA GLY A 32 -10.14 -16.03 -13.27
C GLY A 32 -10.76 -15.91 -11.87
N ASN A 33 -9.96 -15.80 -10.81
CA ASN A 33 -10.44 -15.68 -9.44
C ASN A 33 -10.71 -14.20 -9.07
N ARG A 34 -11.73 -13.63 -9.71
CA ARG A 34 -12.07 -12.21 -9.61
C ARG A 34 -12.35 -11.75 -8.17
N ALA A 35 -13.05 -12.56 -7.38
CA ALA A 35 -13.35 -12.21 -5.99
C ALA A 35 -12.09 -12.14 -5.10
N LYS A 36 -11.06 -12.95 -5.41
CA LYS A 36 -9.76 -12.84 -4.75
C LYS A 36 -9.00 -11.62 -5.25
N ALA A 37 -9.00 -11.37 -6.56
CA ALA A 37 -8.33 -10.22 -7.16
C ALA A 37 -8.86 -8.89 -6.57
N GLU A 38 -10.17 -8.71 -6.49
CA GLU A 38 -10.80 -7.50 -5.93
C GLU A 38 -10.33 -7.20 -4.50
N LYS A 39 -10.32 -8.21 -3.62
CA LYS A 39 -9.81 -8.08 -2.24
C LYS A 39 -8.33 -7.74 -2.17
N LEU A 40 -7.54 -8.18 -3.15
CA LEU A 40 -6.11 -7.88 -3.22
C LEU A 40 -5.86 -6.49 -3.80
N TYR A 41 -6.66 -6.06 -4.78
CA TYR A 41 -6.65 -4.68 -5.28
C TYR A 41 -7.00 -3.68 -4.18
N GLU A 42 -8.03 -3.93 -3.38
CA GLU A 42 -8.38 -3.10 -2.23
C GLU A 42 -7.22 -2.97 -1.24
N LYS A 43 -6.53 -4.08 -0.95
CA LYS A 43 -5.33 -4.08 -0.08
C LYS A 43 -4.19 -3.30 -0.69
N SER A 44 -3.92 -3.48 -1.99
CA SER A 44 -2.90 -2.74 -2.70
C SER A 44 -3.19 -1.23 -2.63
N GLN A 45 -4.44 -0.83 -2.89
CA GLN A 45 -4.87 0.55 -2.83
C GLN A 45 -4.69 1.15 -1.43
N PHE A 46 -5.08 0.42 -0.38
CA PHE A 46 -4.85 0.86 1.01
C PHE A 46 -3.38 1.18 1.30
N TRP A 47 -2.45 0.31 0.88
CA TRP A 47 -1.03 0.52 1.10
C TRP A 47 -0.46 1.64 0.21
N ARG A 48 -0.99 1.80 -0.99
CA ARG A 48 -0.63 2.90 -1.89
C ARG A 48 -1.09 4.26 -1.35
N ASP A 49 -2.29 4.34 -0.80
CA ASP A 49 -2.79 5.55 -0.11
C ASP A 49 -1.93 5.89 1.11
N ARG A 50 -1.50 4.85 1.85
CA ARG A 50 -0.56 5.03 2.95
C ARG A 50 0.79 5.55 2.47
N TYR A 51 1.33 5.03 1.37
CA TYR A 51 2.55 5.54 0.76
C TYR A 51 2.41 7.02 0.36
N ASN A 52 1.30 7.36 -0.31
CA ASN A 52 1.01 8.74 -0.73
C ASN A 52 0.92 9.70 0.46
N LEU A 53 0.25 9.28 1.55
CA LEU A 53 0.20 10.05 2.78
C LEU A 53 1.59 10.28 3.39
N LEU A 54 2.45 9.26 3.41
CA LEU A 54 3.78 9.36 4.03
C LEU A 54 4.77 10.16 3.19
N THR A 55 4.58 10.21 1.88
CA THR A 55 5.42 10.96 0.93
C THR A 55 4.91 12.37 0.63
N GLY A 56 3.68 12.70 1.05
CA GLY A 56 3.05 13.99 0.79
C GLY A 56 2.42 14.10 -0.60
N ASN A 57 2.21 12.97 -1.28
CA ASN A 57 1.57 12.89 -2.60
C ASN A 57 0.05 12.63 -2.53
N GLY A 58 -0.54 12.59 -1.33
CA GLY A 58 -1.98 12.43 -1.14
C GLY A 58 -2.69 13.75 -0.82
N ASP A 59 -4.02 13.73 -0.85
CA ASP A 59 -4.85 14.92 -0.54
C ASP A 59 -4.77 15.38 0.93
N ARG A 60 -4.09 14.60 1.78
CA ARG A 60 -3.93 14.89 3.21
C ARG A 60 -2.48 15.23 3.51
N PRO A 61 -2.23 16.22 4.40
CA PRO A 61 -0.87 16.59 4.76
C PRO A 61 -0.13 15.40 5.41
N PRO A 62 1.17 15.22 5.10
CA PRO A 62 1.95 14.13 5.65
C PRO A 62 2.12 14.28 7.17
N PRO A 63 2.27 13.17 7.92
CA PRO A 63 2.53 13.22 9.35
C PRO A 63 3.84 13.99 9.63
N LYS A 64 3.83 14.81 10.68
CA LYS A 64 5.02 15.54 11.14
C LYS A 64 6.15 14.55 11.46
N ARG A 65 7.37 14.91 11.04
CA ARG A 65 8.60 14.13 11.24
C ARG A 65 8.95 13.97 12.71
#